data_AF-A0AAU0MMC9-F1
#
_entry.id   AF-A0AAU0MMC9-F1
#
_cell.length_a   1.000
_cell.length_b   1.000
_cell.length_c   1.000
_cell.angle_alpha   90.00
_cell.angle_beta   90.00
_cell.angle_gamma   90.00
#
_symmetry.space_group_name_H-M   'P 1'
#
loop_
_entity.id
_entity.type
_entity.pdbx_description
1 polymer ?
#
loop_
_entity_poly.entity_id
_entity_poly.type
_entity_poly.pdbx_seq_one_letter_code
_entity_poly.pdbx_strand_id
1 'polypeptide(L)'
;MAPNLHLMVFGRVLQGLGTAAGVVVVRAIVADVGVGPQIPRAYSLLIGTLAVGPLLASLSGTVLLQASGWHAILVGTVVASAGYLVLSLLAIPESLPPERRAPFRLFAMVSAYGRLLRDPVYVAFVLTMAFVFAGLTISPRPVTLTGLTVGLLDNTKPNSTLLLDEIAADLARDYGIGEVKHYVKDYFGTPVKDELFRQIVSEVDIVITAVGDCGSCSAATVADGIMFERAGIPAVSITSNSFAMSGQAMASVQGFPGFQFVMVQHPVASLDAEHIRGRADQAVPEALRILGVTETV
;
A
#
# COMPACT_ATOMS: atom_id res chain seq x y z
N MET A 1 3.65 0.42 -34.57
CA MET A 1 2.36 0.33 -33.84
C MET A 1 2.04 -1.15 -33.61
N ALA A 2 1.54 -1.52 -32.43
CA ALA A 2 1.09 -2.89 -32.18
C ALA A 2 -0.35 -3.03 -32.68
N PRO A 3 -0.62 -3.87 -33.69
CA PRO A 3 -1.95 -3.98 -34.30
C PRO A 3 -2.93 -4.80 -33.44
N ASN A 4 -2.45 -5.45 -32.38
CA ASN A 4 -3.26 -6.24 -31.46
C ASN A 4 -2.69 -6.24 -30.03
N LEU A 5 -3.53 -6.59 -29.06
CA LEU A 5 -3.20 -6.63 -27.64
C LEU A 5 -2.06 -7.62 -27.33
N HIS A 6 -2.02 -8.77 -28.00
CA HIS A 6 -1.00 -9.79 -27.76
C HIS A 6 0.42 -9.27 -28.03
N LEU A 7 0.61 -8.52 -29.11
CA LEU A 7 1.91 -7.92 -29.42
C LEU A 7 2.28 -6.82 -28.41
N MET A 8 1.30 -6.08 -27.90
CA MET A 8 1.52 -5.08 -26.84
C MET A 8 1.96 -5.75 -25.53
N VAL A 9 1.29 -6.83 -25.12
CA VAL A 9 1.65 -7.61 -23.92
C VAL A 9 3.04 -8.22 -24.09
N PHE A 10 3.34 -8.83 -25.22
CA PHE A 10 4.66 -9.38 -25.53
C PHE A 10 5.76 -8.31 -25.43
N GLY A 11 5.51 -7.12 -25.99
CA GLY A 11 6.44 -5.99 -25.87
C GLY A 11 6.67 -5.54 -24.43
N ARG A 12 5.64 -5.59 -23.56
CA ARG A 12 5.78 -5.29 -22.13
C ARG A 12 6.61 -6.34 -21.39
N VAL A 13 6.45 -7.62 -21.73
CA VAL A 13 7.29 -8.70 -21.18
C VAL A 13 8.76 -8.46 -21.52
N LEU A 14 9.07 -8.12 -22.78
CA LEU A 14 10.45 -7.81 -23.20
C LEU A 14 11.02 -6.59 -22.47
N GLN A 15 10.23 -5.53 -22.30
CA GLN A 15 10.63 -4.36 -21.52
C GLN A 15 10.95 -4.74 -20.07
N GLY A 16 10.10 -5.55 -19.43
CA GLY A 16 10.32 -6.05 -18.07
C GLY A 16 11.60 -6.87 -17.92
N LEU A 17 11.88 -7.75 -18.89
CA LEU A 17 13.14 -8.52 -18.91
C LEU A 17 14.37 -7.62 -19.00
N GLY A 18 14.32 -6.58 -19.85
CA GLY A 18 15.41 -5.60 -19.97
C GLY A 18 15.65 -4.84 -18.66
N THR A 19 14.59 -4.40 -17.98
CA THR A 19 14.69 -3.73 -16.68
C THR A 19 15.28 -4.66 -15.61
N ALA A 20 14.83 -5.93 -15.57
CA ALA A 20 15.36 -6.91 -14.62
C ALA A 20 16.87 -7.18 -14.84
N ALA A 21 17.29 -7.33 -16.10
CA ALA A 21 18.69 -7.51 -16.45
C ALA A 21 19.56 -6.32 -16.00
N GLY A 22 19.08 -5.09 -16.22
CA GLY A 22 19.80 -3.87 -15.83
C GLY A 22 20.10 -3.82 -14.32
N VAL A 23 19.13 -4.14 -13.46
CA VAL A 23 19.32 -4.14 -12.00
C VAL A 23 20.39 -5.15 -11.57
N VAL A 24 20.42 -6.33 -12.19
CA VAL A 24 21.41 -7.38 -11.88
C VAL A 24 22.80 -6.96 -12.35
N VAL A 25 22.93 -6.46 -13.58
CA VAL A 25 24.21 -6.04 -14.16
C VAL A 25 24.84 -4.91 -13.35
N VAL A 26 24.08 -3.89 -12.96
CA VAL A 26 24.62 -2.77 -12.16
C VAL A 26 25.19 -3.25 -10.82
N ARG A 27 24.51 -4.18 -10.14
CA ARG A 27 25.01 -4.76 -8.88
C ARG A 27 26.23 -5.65 -9.08
N ALA A 28 26.29 -6.38 -10.20
CA ALA A 28 27.46 -7.17 -10.57
C ALA A 28 28.68 -6.27 -10.80
N ILE A 29 28.53 -5.17 -11.54
CA ILE A 29 29.62 -4.18 -11.76
C ILE A 29 30.13 -3.64 -10.43
N VAL A 30 29.24 -3.29 -9.48
CA VAL A 30 29.65 -2.82 -8.15
C VAL A 30 30.40 -3.91 -7.36
N ALA A 31 29.98 -5.17 -7.48
CA ALA A 31 30.68 -6.29 -6.85
C ALA A 31 32.05 -6.58 -7.49
N ASP A 32 32.19 -6.36 -8.80
CA ASP A 32 33.43 -6.59 -9.55
C ASP A 32 34.50 -5.52 -9.27
N VAL A 33 34.08 -4.25 -9.12
CA VAL A 33 34.97 -3.09 -8.97
C VAL A 33 35.14 -2.66 -7.51
N GLY A 34 34.15 -2.92 -6.66
CA GLY A 34 34.12 -2.40 -5.30
C GLY A 34 35.19 -3.00 -4.39
N VAL A 35 35.96 -2.14 -3.72
CA VAL A 35 36.95 -2.56 -2.71
C VAL A 35 36.62 -1.93 -1.36
N GLY A 36 36.49 -2.77 -0.34
CA GLY A 36 36.29 -2.35 1.05
C GLY A 36 35.08 -1.41 1.25
N PRO A 37 35.24 -0.26 1.92
CA PRO A 37 34.12 0.62 2.30
C PRO A 37 33.43 1.33 1.14
N GLN A 38 33.91 1.17 -0.10
CA GLN A 38 33.28 1.74 -1.30
C GLN A 38 32.01 0.97 -1.71
N ILE A 39 31.95 -0.34 -1.45
CA ILE A 39 30.79 -1.20 -1.78
C ILE A 39 29.50 -0.69 -1.12
N PRO A 40 29.42 -0.50 0.22
CA PRO A 40 28.19 -0.04 0.85
C PRO A 40 27.79 1.37 0.40
N ARG A 41 28.75 2.27 0.13
CA ARG A 41 28.45 3.61 -0.39
C ARG A 41 27.81 3.57 -1.78
N ALA A 42 28.33 2.72 -2.67
CA ALA A 42 27.74 2.52 -3.99
C ALA A 42 26.32 1.95 -3.87
N TYR A 43 26.10 0.95 -3.00
CA TYR A 43 24.76 0.43 -2.74
C TYR A 43 23.81 1.48 -2.17
N SER A 44 24.26 2.35 -1.25
CA SER A 44 23.44 3.46 -0.73
C SER A 44 23.02 4.44 -1.84
N LEU A 45 23.91 4.77 -2.79
CA LEU A 45 23.58 5.61 -3.93
C LEU A 45 22.56 4.93 -4.85
N LEU A 46 22.76 3.64 -5.17
CA LEU A 46 21.81 2.86 -5.97
C LEU A 46 20.41 2.82 -5.34
N ILE A 47 20.34 2.56 -4.03
CA ILE A 47 19.07 2.57 -3.28
C ILE A 47 18.46 3.97 -3.22
N GLY A 48 19.26 5.01 -3.05
CA GLY A 48 18.78 6.39 -3.09
C GLY A 48 18.13 6.74 -4.42
N THR A 49 18.67 6.23 -5.53
CA THR A 49 18.10 6.46 -6.87
C THR A 49 16.73 5.79 -7.03
N LEU A 50 16.52 4.62 -6.42
CA LEU A 50 15.22 3.93 -6.40
C LEU A 50 14.14 4.74 -5.68
N ALA A 51 14.49 5.52 -4.65
CA ALA A 51 13.53 6.37 -3.94
C ALA A 51 13.08 7.59 -4.78
N VAL A 52 13.99 8.17 -5.55
CA VAL A 52 13.73 9.37 -6.38
C VAL A 52 13.11 9.01 -7.74
N GLY A 53 13.36 7.78 -8.23
CA GLY A 53 12.90 7.30 -9.53
C GLY A 53 11.41 7.48 -9.80
N PRO A 54 10.49 7.03 -8.92
CA PRO A 54 9.05 7.17 -9.13
C PRO A 54 8.58 8.63 -9.27
N LEU A 55 9.18 9.56 -8.51
CA LEU A 55 8.86 10.99 -8.59
C LEU A 55 9.23 11.55 -9.96
N LEU A 56 10.46 11.30 -10.41
CA LEU A 56 10.94 11.76 -11.73
C LEU A 56 10.16 11.11 -12.87
N ALA A 57 9.85 9.82 -12.75
CA ALA A 57 9.05 9.08 -13.73
C ALA A 57 7.62 9.63 -13.82
N SER A 58 6.99 9.97 -12.70
CA SER A 58 5.62 10.51 -12.67
C SER A 58 5.55 11.91 -13.29
N LEU A 59 6.53 12.77 -12.96
CA LEU A 59 6.61 14.13 -13.51
C LEU A 59 6.87 14.11 -15.02
N SER A 60 7.89 13.37 -15.45
CA SER A 60 8.23 13.25 -16.88
C SER A 60 7.12 12.54 -17.67
N GLY A 61 6.50 11.51 -17.10
CA GLY A 61 5.38 10.79 -17.69
C GLY A 61 4.17 11.68 -17.91
N THR A 62 3.84 12.56 -16.96
CA THR A 62 2.72 13.51 -17.09
C THR A 62 2.95 14.50 -18.24
N VAL A 63 4.15 15.07 -18.33
CA VAL A 63 4.51 16.01 -19.42
C VAL A 63 4.46 15.32 -20.80
N LEU A 64 5.04 14.13 -20.91
CA LEU A 64 5.04 13.37 -22.16
C LEU A 64 3.63 12.94 -22.58
N LEU A 65 2.79 12.56 -21.62
CA LEU A 65 1.40 12.19 -21.87
C LEU A 65 0.61 13.36 -22.46
N GLN A 66 0.80 14.59 -21.96
CA GLN A 66 0.11 15.78 -22.46
C GLN A 66 0.57 16.21 -23.86
N ALA A 67 1.77 15.82 -24.29
CA ALA A 67 2.29 16.20 -25.60
C ALA A 67 1.67 15.40 -26.76
N SER A 68 1.70 14.06 -26.70
CA SER A 68 1.14 13.21 -27.78
C SER A 68 0.56 11.88 -27.28
N GLY A 69 0.14 11.85 -26.02
CA GLY A 69 -0.44 10.67 -25.39
C GLY A 69 0.58 9.58 -25.04
N TRP A 70 0.10 8.35 -24.93
CA TRP A 70 0.91 7.23 -24.44
C TRP A 70 2.08 6.83 -25.36
N HIS A 71 2.01 7.16 -26.65
CA HIS A 71 3.09 6.90 -27.61
C HIS A 71 4.34 7.71 -27.28
N ALA A 72 4.20 8.98 -26.84
CA ALA A 72 5.32 9.79 -26.41
C ALA A 72 6.07 9.18 -25.21
N ILE A 73 5.35 8.54 -24.29
CA ILE A 73 5.96 7.84 -23.15
C ILE A 73 6.85 6.70 -23.64
N LEU A 74 6.37 5.91 -24.62
CA LEU A 74 7.15 4.78 -25.16
C LEU A 74 8.39 5.26 -25.93
N VAL A 75 8.24 6.27 -26.78
CA VAL A 75 9.37 6.83 -27.52
C VAL A 75 10.38 7.47 -26.56
N GLY A 76 9.90 8.23 -25.57
CA GLY A 76 10.75 8.85 -24.54
C GLY A 76 11.54 7.80 -23.77
N THR A 77 10.93 6.67 -23.42
CA THR A 77 11.62 5.56 -22.75
C THR A 77 12.73 4.98 -23.64
N VAL A 78 12.46 4.77 -24.94
CA VAL A 78 13.48 4.28 -25.89
C VAL A 78 14.65 5.26 -26.02
N VAL A 79 14.37 6.55 -26.17
CA VAL A 79 15.40 7.60 -26.27
C VAL A 79 16.25 7.65 -24.99
N ALA A 80 15.62 7.61 -23.82
CA ALA A 80 16.32 7.58 -22.55
C ALA A 80 17.20 6.32 -22.41
N SER A 81 16.66 5.13 -22.71
CA SER A 81 17.40 3.87 -22.67
C SER A 81 18.59 3.86 -23.64
N ALA A 82 18.43 4.39 -24.86
CA ALA A 82 19.51 4.53 -25.82
C ALA A 82 20.59 5.50 -25.30
N GLY A 83 20.20 6.62 -24.71
CA GLY A 83 21.13 7.57 -24.07
C GLY A 83 21.92 6.92 -22.93
N TYR A 84 21.25 6.16 -22.05
CA TYR A 84 21.92 5.42 -20.98
C TYR A 84 22.86 4.34 -21.51
N LEU A 85 22.50 3.66 -22.60
CA LEU A 85 23.38 2.68 -23.25
C LEU A 85 24.63 3.34 -23.83
N VAL A 86 24.48 4.47 -24.53
CA VAL A 86 25.63 5.22 -25.06
C VAL A 86 26.51 5.70 -23.91
N LEU A 87 25.92 6.26 -22.85
CA LEU A 87 26.66 6.70 -21.68
C LEU A 87 27.39 5.55 -21.00
N SER A 88 26.76 4.37 -20.86
CA SER A 88 27.40 3.22 -20.23
C SER A 88 28.57 2.69 -21.06
N LEU A 89 28.44 2.63 -22.38
CA LEU A 89 29.51 2.22 -23.30
C LEU A 89 30.72 3.17 -23.25
N LEU A 90 30.49 4.46 -22.99
CA LEU A 90 31.55 5.47 -22.94
C LEU A 90 32.17 5.63 -21.55
N ALA A 91 31.37 5.51 -20.48
CA ALA A 91 31.79 5.84 -19.12
C ALA A 91 32.16 4.64 -18.26
N ILE A 92 31.66 3.43 -18.58
CA ILE A 92 31.91 2.23 -17.78
C ILE A 92 33.02 1.41 -18.46
N PRO A 93 34.25 1.40 -17.92
CA PRO A 93 35.29 0.51 -18.41
C PRO A 93 34.91 -0.96 -18.11
N GLU A 94 35.49 -1.89 -18.86
CA GLU A 94 35.32 -3.34 -18.63
C GLU A 94 35.56 -3.68 -17.15
N SER A 95 34.49 -4.08 -16.46
CA SER A 95 34.51 -4.30 -15.00
C SER A 95 35.15 -5.63 -14.63
N LEU A 96 35.15 -6.61 -15.55
CA LEU A 96 35.65 -7.95 -15.28
C LEU A 96 36.77 -8.33 -16.28
N PRO A 97 38.06 -8.18 -15.87
CA PRO A 97 39.20 -8.58 -16.66
C PRO A 97 39.15 -10.06 -17.07
N PRO A 98 39.66 -10.45 -18.25
CA PRO A 98 39.64 -11.83 -18.74
C PRO A 98 40.15 -12.88 -17.74
N GLU A 99 41.11 -12.50 -16.91
CA GLU A 99 41.76 -13.37 -15.92
C GLU A 99 40.85 -13.74 -14.75
N ARG A 100 39.81 -12.94 -14.49
CA ARG A 100 38.83 -13.18 -13.41
C ARG A 100 37.54 -13.83 -13.91
N ARG A 101 37.43 -14.11 -15.22
CA ARG A 101 36.21 -14.68 -15.81
C ARG A 101 36.10 -16.17 -15.46
N ALA A 102 35.03 -16.52 -14.74
CA ALA A 102 34.70 -17.91 -14.51
C ALA A 102 34.05 -18.52 -15.77
N PRO A 103 34.36 -19.79 -16.13
CA PRO A 103 33.69 -20.48 -17.23
C PRO A 103 32.21 -20.66 -16.89
N PHE A 104 31.34 -20.42 -17.89
CA PHE A 104 29.89 -20.57 -17.71
C PHE A 104 29.53 -22.04 -17.45
N ARG A 105 28.98 -22.33 -16.27
CA ARG A 105 28.59 -23.67 -15.84
C ARG A 105 27.20 -23.64 -15.20
N LEU A 106 26.16 -23.83 -16.03
CA LEU A 106 24.76 -23.75 -15.60
C LEU A 106 24.45 -24.64 -14.39
N PHE A 107 24.92 -25.89 -14.40
CA PHE A 107 24.73 -26.82 -13.27
C PHE A 107 25.42 -26.35 -11.97
N ALA A 108 26.56 -25.67 -12.06
CA ALA A 108 27.23 -25.11 -10.89
C ALA A 108 26.44 -23.91 -10.31
N MET A 109 25.82 -23.11 -11.19
CA MET A 109 24.95 -22.00 -10.78
C MET A 109 23.68 -22.49 -10.10
N VAL A 110 22.97 -23.46 -10.69
CA VAL A 110 21.75 -24.05 -10.09
C VAL A 110 22.05 -24.72 -8.75
N SER A 111 23.16 -25.45 -8.65
CA SER A 111 23.57 -26.07 -7.38
C SER A 111 24.01 -25.03 -6.32
N ALA A 112 24.53 -23.87 -6.72
CA ALA A 112 24.79 -22.76 -5.81
C ALA A 112 23.48 -22.17 -5.24
N TYR A 113 22.47 -21.91 -6.07
CA TYR A 113 21.14 -21.50 -5.58
C TYR A 113 20.54 -22.51 -4.60
N GLY A 114 20.64 -23.81 -4.92
CA GLY A 114 20.18 -24.88 -4.04
C GLY A 114 20.93 -24.96 -2.72
N ARG A 115 22.17 -24.47 -2.63
CA ARG A 115 22.92 -24.35 -1.37
C ARG A 115 22.48 -23.12 -0.57
N LEU A 116 22.30 -21.97 -1.23
CA LEU A 116 21.80 -20.76 -0.57
C LEU A 116 20.43 -21.00 0.07
N LEU A 117 19.50 -21.65 -0.65
CA LEU A 117 18.17 -21.96 -0.11
C LEU A 117 18.17 -22.96 1.06
N ARG A 118 19.28 -23.65 1.30
CA ARG A 118 19.46 -24.54 2.46
C ARG A 118 20.17 -23.85 3.62
N ASP A 119 20.74 -22.66 3.41
CA ASP A 119 21.37 -21.88 4.46
C ASP A 119 20.29 -21.16 5.29
N PRO A 120 20.11 -21.51 6.57
CA PRO A 120 19.05 -20.95 7.40
C PRO A 120 19.22 -19.43 7.61
N VAL A 121 20.44 -18.90 7.59
CA VAL A 121 20.70 -17.47 7.75
C VAL A 121 20.24 -16.71 6.51
N TYR A 122 20.58 -17.22 5.33
CA TYR A 122 20.11 -16.64 4.06
C TYR A 122 18.58 -16.68 3.97
N VAL A 123 17.98 -17.83 4.28
CA VAL A 123 16.52 -17.99 4.27
C VAL A 123 15.86 -17.04 5.26
N ALA A 124 16.40 -16.88 6.46
CA ALA A 124 15.89 -15.91 7.44
C ALA A 124 15.89 -14.49 6.88
N PHE A 125 16.99 -14.01 6.27
CA PHE A 125 17.03 -12.68 5.66
C PHE A 125 16.03 -12.52 4.51
N VAL A 126 15.91 -13.52 3.63
CA VAL A 126 14.95 -13.51 2.52
C VAL A 126 13.51 -13.46 3.05
N LEU A 127 13.20 -14.26 4.07
CA LEU A 127 11.88 -14.27 4.71
C LEU A 127 11.59 -12.97 5.42
N THR A 128 12.53 -12.40 6.18
CA THR A 128 12.34 -11.09 6.81
C THR A 128 12.04 -10.03 5.77
N MET A 129 12.80 -9.98 4.66
CA MET A 129 12.53 -9.03 3.59
C MET A 129 11.15 -9.28 2.95
N ALA A 130 10.80 -10.54 2.68
CA ALA A 130 9.49 -10.91 2.16
C ALA A 130 8.36 -10.48 3.10
N PHE A 131 8.52 -10.67 4.41
CA PHE A 131 7.57 -10.24 5.44
C PHE A 131 7.54 -8.74 5.68
N VAL A 132 8.62 -7.99 5.41
CA VAL A 132 8.55 -6.51 5.43
C VAL A 132 7.72 -6.00 4.26
N PHE A 133 7.90 -6.58 3.07
CA PHE A 133 7.08 -6.23 1.91
C PHE A 133 5.64 -6.78 1.99
N ALA A 134 5.45 -7.94 2.64
CA ALA A 134 4.13 -8.50 2.89
C ALA A 134 3.46 -7.86 4.12
N GLY A 135 4.20 -7.41 5.13
CA GLY A 135 3.65 -6.70 6.31
C GLY A 135 3.17 -5.28 5.99
N LEU A 136 3.38 -4.82 4.76
CA LEU A 136 2.66 -3.69 4.16
C LEU A 136 1.23 -4.07 3.72
N THR A 137 0.80 -5.32 3.92
CA THR A 137 -0.57 -5.74 3.63
C THR A 137 -1.46 -5.56 4.84
N ILE A 138 -2.61 -4.93 4.55
CA ILE A 138 -3.86 -4.83 5.31
C ILE A 138 -4.09 -6.04 6.23
N SER A 139 -4.65 -5.83 7.43
CA SER A 139 -4.98 -6.89 8.37
C SER A 139 -5.91 -7.96 7.75
N PRO A 140 -5.83 -9.23 8.18
CA PRO A 140 -6.58 -10.33 7.58
C PRO A 140 -8.08 -10.00 7.50
N ARG A 141 -8.62 -9.99 6.27
CA ARG A 141 -10.04 -9.71 6.06
C ARG A 141 -10.89 -10.86 6.63
N PRO A 142 -11.99 -10.57 7.36
CA PRO A 142 -12.91 -11.61 7.80
C PRO A 142 -13.59 -12.25 6.59
N VAL A 143 -13.79 -13.57 6.64
CA VAL A 143 -14.56 -14.31 5.60
C VAL A 143 -16.06 -14.07 5.78
N THR A 144 -16.51 -13.99 7.03
CA THR A 144 -17.89 -13.70 7.43
C THR A 144 -17.89 -12.77 8.64
N LEU A 145 -18.96 -12.01 8.81
CA LEU A 145 -19.20 -11.20 10.02
C LEU A 145 -19.94 -11.97 11.11
N THR A 146 -20.45 -13.17 10.81
CA THR A 146 -21.30 -13.92 11.72
C THR A 146 -20.58 -14.25 13.03
N GLY A 147 -21.16 -13.81 14.15
CA GLY A 147 -20.61 -14.06 15.49
C GLY A 147 -19.40 -13.22 15.88
N LEU A 148 -18.92 -12.30 15.02
CA LEU A 148 -17.79 -11.42 15.33
C LEU A 148 -18.19 -10.31 16.32
N THR A 149 -17.22 -9.88 17.11
CA THR A 149 -17.32 -8.71 17.99
C THR A 149 -16.92 -7.45 17.23
N VAL A 150 -17.85 -6.52 17.06
CA VAL A 150 -17.65 -5.25 16.34
C VAL A 150 -17.41 -4.11 17.33
N GLY A 151 -16.25 -3.47 17.24
CA GLY A 151 -15.95 -2.23 17.97
C GLY A 151 -16.45 -1.01 17.22
N LEU A 152 -17.27 -0.19 17.86
CA LEU A 152 -17.71 1.10 17.35
C LEU A 152 -16.92 2.19 18.06
N LEU A 153 -16.03 2.87 17.33
CA LEU A 153 -15.20 3.94 17.86
C LEU A 153 -15.79 5.30 17.48
N ASP A 154 -16.54 5.87 18.42
CA ASP A 154 -17.10 7.20 18.33
C ASP A 154 -16.03 8.26 18.58
N ASN A 155 -15.86 9.16 17.61
CA ASN A 155 -14.91 10.26 17.72
C ASN A 155 -15.46 11.50 18.44
N THR A 156 -16.65 11.47 19.06
CA THR A 156 -17.36 12.57 19.75
C THR A 156 -17.95 13.66 18.85
N LYS A 157 -17.94 13.47 17.52
CA LYS A 157 -18.65 14.39 16.63
C LYS A 157 -20.16 14.22 16.77
N PRO A 158 -20.94 15.30 16.56
CA PRO A 158 -22.38 15.18 16.43
C PRO A 158 -22.74 14.11 15.40
N ASN A 159 -23.77 13.32 15.70
CA ASN A 159 -24.27 12.20 14.89
C ASN A 159 -23.31 11.02 14.67
N SER A 160 -22.11 11.04 15.24
CA SER A 160 -21.15 9.94 15.14
C SER A 160 -21.68 8.65 15.77
N THR A 161 -22.15 8.72 17.02
CA THR A 161 -22.78 7.59 17.73
C THR A 161 -23.95 7.04 16.92
N LEU A 162 -24.88 7.92 16.52
CA LEU A 162 -26.08 7.52 15.79
C LEU A 162 -25.74 6.82 14.46
N LEU A 163 -24.77 7.34 13.71
CA LEU A 163 -24.32 6.71 12.46
C LEU A 163 -23.72 5.32 12.70
N LEU A 164 -22.88 5.18 13.72
CA LEU A 164 -22.26 3.90 14.08
C LEU A 164 -23.31 2.88 14.51
N ASP A 165 -24.29 3.31 15.29
CA ASP A 165 -25.37 2.45 15.79
C ASP A 165 -26.27 1.95 14.65
N GLU A 166 -26.62 2.82 13.69
CA GLU A 166 -27.39 2.44 12.49
C GLU A 166 -26.63 1.43 11.62
N ILE A 167 -25.32 1.63 11.45
CA ILE A 167 -24.47 0.69 10.71
C ILE A 167 -24.41 -0.65 11.44
N ALA A 168 -24.21 -0.65 12.77
CA ALA A 168 -24.16 -1.88 13.54
C ALA A 168 -25.50 -2.64 13.54
N ALA A 169 -26.62 -1.91 13.57
CA ALA A 169 -27.96 -2.50 13.45
C ALA A 169 -28.13 -3.21 12.10
N ASP A 170 -27.62 -2.64 11.01
CA ASP A 170 -27.64 -3.26 9.67
C ASP A 170 -26.75 -4.49 9.60
N LEU A 171 -25.53 -4.41 10.14
CA LEU A 171 -24.62 -5.54 10.21
C LEU A 171 -25.19 -6.69 11.06
N ALA A 172 -25.89 -6.37 12.16
CA ALA A 172 -26.55 -7.37 13.00
C ALA A 172 -27.71 -8.04 12.29
N ARG A 173 -28.55 -7.24 11.61
CA ARG A 173 -29.74 -7.74 10.91
C ARG A 173 -29.39 -8.59 9.69
N ASP A 174 -28.45 -8.13 8.88
CA ASP A 174 -28.22 -8.68 7.52
C ASP A 174 -26.96 -9.58 7.44
N TYR A 175 -26.04 -9.49 8.42
CA TYR A 175 -24.75 -10.20 8.41
C TYR A 175 -24.43 -10.98 9.69
N GLY A 176 -25.29 -10.91 10.71
CA GLY A 176 -25.26 -11.77 11.90
C GLY A 176 -24.11 -11.54 12.87
N ILE A 177 -23.61 -10.30 13.01
CA ILE A 177 -22.58 -9.98 14.02
C ILE A 177 -23.00 -10.42 15.43
N GLY A 178 -22.03 -10.81 16.26
CA GLY A 178 -22.28 -11.42 17.58
C GLY A 178 -22.45 -10.39 18.70
N GLU A 179 -21.41 -9.59 18.94
CA GLU A 179 -21.39 -8.58 20.01
C GLU A 179 -21.00 -7.21 19.43
N VAL A 180 -21.58 -6.14 19.96
CA VAL A 180 -21.22 -4.75 19.60
C VAL A 180 -20.68 -4.06 20.85
N LYS A 181 -19.46 -3.52 20.77
CA LYS A 181 -18.82 -2.78 21.85
C LYS A 181 -18.60 -1.33 21.45
N HIS A 182 -19.05 -0.40 22.28
CA HIS A 182 -18.93 1.03 22.02
C HIS A 182 -17.75 1.62 22.77
N TYR A 183 -16.94 2.40 22.06
CA TYR A 183 -15.80 3.12 22.58
C TYR A 183 -15.92 4.57 22.17
N VAL A 184 -15.53 5.47 23.07
CA VAL A 184 -15.61 6.91 22.84
C VAL A 184 -14.21 7.50 22.99
N LYS A 185 -13.75 8.21 21.96
CA LYS A 185 -12.50 8.94 22.01
C LYS A 185 -12.61 10.12 22.97
N ASP A 186 -11.48 10.56 23.49
CA ASP A 186 -11.41 11.79 24.26
C ASP A 186 -11.50 13.05 23.37
N TYR A 187 -11.00 12.97 22.13
CA TYR A 187 -11.02 14.08 21.20
C TYR A 187 -11.08 13.64 19.72
N PHE A 188 -11.92 14.30 18.93
CA PHE A 188 -12.11 13.98 17.50
C PHE A 188 -10.88 14.26 16.62
N GLY A 189 -10.03 15.21 17.01
CA GLY A 189 -8.98 15.77 16.15
C GLY A 189 -7.61 15.11 16.27
N THR A 190 -7.46 14.14 17.16
CA THR A 190 -6.22 13.38 17.38
C THR A 190 -6.49 11.89 17.33
N PRO A 191 -5.51 11.05 17.00
CA PRO A 191 -5.66 9.60 17.08
C PRO A 191 -6.05 9.12 18.49
N VAL A 192 -6.62 7.92 18.57
CA VAL A 192 -6.99 7.26 19.82
C VAL A 192 -5.76 7.09 20.73
N LYS A 193 -5.94 7.31 22.02
CA LYS A 193 -4.88 7.14 23.02
C LYS A 193 -4.49 5.68 23.19
N ASP A 194 -3.22 5.43 23.51
CA ASP A 194 -2.65 4.08 23.64
C ASP A 194 -3.41 3.14 24.58
N GLU A 195 -4.00 3.68 25.66
CA GLU A 195 -4.78 2.89 26.63
C GLU A 195 -6.06 2.35 26.01
N LEU A 196 -6.87 3.23 25.41
CA LEU A 196 -8.10 2.85 24.71
C LEU A 196 -7.80 2.01 23.47
N PHE A 197 -6.73 2.31 22.76
CA PHE A 197 -6.25 1.51 21.63
C PHE A 197 -6.00 0.05 22.04
N ARG A 198 -5.22 -0.17 23.10
CA ARG A 198 -4.90 -1.50 23.59
C ARG A 198 -6.13 -2.25 24.09
N GLN A 199 -7.07 -1.53 24.72
CA GLN A 199 -8.34 -2.09 25.13
C GLN A 199 -9.12 -2.62 23.92
N ILE A 200 -9.35 -1.79 22.90
CA ILE A 200 -10.11 -2.16 21.70
C ILE A 200 -9.48 -3.38 21.02
N VAL A 201 -8.15 -3.35 20.79
CA VAL A 201 -7.42 -4.45 20.14
C VAL A 201 -7.57 -5.78 20.88
N SER A 202 -7.77 -5.77 22.20
CA SER A 202 -7.95 -6.98 23.00
C SER A 202 -9.38 -7.51 23.06
N GLU A 203 -10.35 -6.70 22.63
CA GLU A 203 -11.78 -6.94 22.91
C GLU A 203 -12.63 -7.16 21.66
N VAL A 204 -12.14 -6.84 20.46
CA VAL A 204 -12.92 -6.83 19.22
C VAL A 204 -12.22 -7.56 18.08
N ASP A 205 -13.02 -8.07 17.13
CA ASP A 205 -12.53 -8.71 15.91
C ASP A 205 -12.38 -7.73 14.75
N ILE A 206 -13.28 -6.73 14.67
CA ILE A 206 -13.23 -5.63 13.70
C ILE A 206 -13.58 -4.30 14.36
N VAL A 207 -13.17 -3.19 13.77
CA VAL A 207 -13.49 -1.85 14.26
C VAL A 207 -14.06 -0.94 13.17
N ILE A 208 -15.10 -0.19 13.51
CA ILE A 208 -15.69 0.85 12.66
C ILE A 208 -15.55 2.17 13.40
N THR A 209 -14.89 3.15 12.78
CA THR A 209 -14.69 4.48 13.36
C THR A 209 -15.32 5.56 12.49
N ALA A 210 -16.05 6.47 13.15
CA ALA A 210 -16.72 7.59 12.51
C ALA A 210 -16.73 8.82 13.44
N VAL A 211 -17.01 10.03 12.96
CA VAL A 211 -17.05 10.44 11.54
C VAL A 211 -16.03 11.54 11.22
N GLY A 212 -15.32 11.39 10.12
CA GLY A 212 -14.50 12.45 9.54
C GLY A 212 -15.34 13.44 8.75
N ASP A 213 -15.79 14.55 9.35
CA ASP A 213 -16.63 15.56 8.69
C ASP A 213 -15.99 16.97 8.62
N CYS A 214 -14.67 17.01 8.80
CA CYS A 214 -13.81 18.19 8.84
C CYS A 214 -12.36 17.77 8.56
N GLY A 215 -11.45 18.70 8.25
CA GLY A 215 -10.07 18.35 7.92
C GLY A 215 -9.37 17.53 9.01
N SER A 216 -9.25 18.07 10.23
CA SER A 216 -8.54 17.40 11.34
C SER A 216 -9.20 16.09 11.78
N CYS A 217 -10.53 16.03 11.88
CA CYS A 217 -11.22 14.82 12.26
C CYS A 217 -11.17 13.73 11.18
N SER A 218 -11.20 14.10 9.89
CA SER A 218 -11.05 13.12 8.80
C SER A 218 -9.65 12.53 8.79
N ALA A 219 -8.63 13.37 9.00
CA ALA A 219 -7.26 12.91 9.16
C ALA A 219 -7.12 11.97 10.39
N ALA A 220 -7.66 12.36 11.55
CA ALA A 220 -7.60 11.53 12.76
C ALA A 220 -8.33 10.19 12.59
N THR A 221 -9.53 10.19 12.01
CA THR A 221 -10.35 8.97 11.78
C THR A 221 -9.65 7.99 10.84
N VAL A 222 -8.94 8.50 9.82
CA VAL A 222 -8.11 7.67 8.93
C VAL A 222 -6.84 7.18 9.64
N ALA A 223 -6.21 8.01 10.47
CA ALA A 223 -5.07 7.60 11.27
C ALA A 223 -5.43 6.47 12.25
N ASP A 224 -6.59 6.55 12.89
CA ASP A 224 -7.10 5.48 13.76
C ASP A 224 -7.25 4.17 13.00
N GLY A 225 -7.91 4.21 11.84
CA GLY A 225 -8.08 3.01 11.00
C GLY A 225 -6.75 2.37 10.62
N ILE A 226 -5.75 3.19 10.22
CA ILE A 226 -4.40 2.71 9.93
C ILE A 226 -3.71 2.11 11.17
N MET A 227 -3.92 2.68 12.36
CA MET A 227 -3.38 2.13 13.60
C MET A 227 -3.95 0.76 13.92
N PHE A 228 -5.26 0.56 13.75
CA PHE A 228 -5.91 -0.74 13.96
C PHE A 228 -5.49 -1.77 12.90
N GLU A 229 -5.41 -1.37 11.62
CA GLU A 229 -4.91 -2.24 10.55
C GLU A 229 -3.50 -2.75 10.85
N ARG A 230 -2.63 -1.89 11.35
CA ARG A 230 -1.26 -2.25 11.76
C ARG A 230 -1.20 -3.18 12.97
N ALA A 231 -2.21 -3.12 13.84
CA ALA A 231 -2.36 -4.05 14.95
C ALA A 231 -3.04 -5.37 14.56
N GLY A 232 -3.39 -5.55 13.28
CA GLY A 232 -4.04 -6.77 12.81
C GLY A 232 -5.56 -6.79 13.00
N ILE A 233 -6.18 -5.64 13.35
CA ILE A 233 -7.63 -5.51 13.47
C ILE A 233 -8.17 -4.83 12.20
N PRO A 234 -9.03 -5.50 11.41
CA PRO A 234 -9.69 -4.90 10.25
C PRO A 234 -10.48 -3.66 10.64
N ALA A 235 -10.20 -2.55 9.96
CA ALA A 235 -10.75 -1.27 10.30
C ALA A 235 -11.52 -0.64 9.13
N VAL A 236 -12.66 -0.04 9.47
CA VAL A 236 -13.45 0.79 8.56
C VAL A 236 -13.49 2.21 9.11
N SER A 237 -12.80 3.13 8.45
CA SER A 237 -12.89 4.56 8.74
C SER A 237 -13.98 5.19 7.87
N ILE A 238 -14.87 5.98 8.46
CA ILE A 238 -15.94 6.68 7.74
C ILE A 238 -15.66 8.18 7.74
N THR A 239 -15.60 8.74 6.54
CA THR A 239 -15.38 10.17 6.31
C THR A 239 -16.41 10.72 5.34
N SER A 240 -16.65 12.02 5.35
CA SER A 240 -17.47 12.65 4.33
C SER A 240 -16.64 13.03 3.09
N ASN A 241 -17.27 12.93 1.92
CA ASN A 241 -16.63 13.08 0.62
C ASN A 241 -15.89 14.43 0.43
N SER A 242 -16.36 15.51 1.06
CA SER A 242 -15.70 16.83 1.05
C SER A 242 -14.27 16.81 1.63
N PHE A 243 -13.93 15.81 2.46
CA PHE A 243 -12.62 15.71 3.13
C PHE A 243 -11.80 14.50 2.70
N ALA A 244 -12.13 13.89 1.56
CA ALA A 244 -11.39 12.76 0.98
C ALA A 244 -9.88 13.05 0.84
N MET A 245 -9.52 14.25 0.37
CA MET A 245 -8.11 14.67 0.24
C MET A 245 -7.38 14.69 1.58
N SER A 246 -8.05 15.08 2.67
CA SER A 246 -7.46 15.11 4.00
C SER A 246 -7.16 13.69 4.51
N GLY A 247 -8.09 12.76 4.28
CA GLY A 247 -7.88 11.34 4.59
C GLY A 247 -6.74 10.73 3.77
N GLN A 248 -6.73 10.95 2.45
CA GLN A 248 -5.68 10.45 1.56
C GLN A 248 -4.29 11.01 1.88
N ALA A 249 -4.22 12.31 2.23
CA ALA A 249 -2.99 12.94 2.68
C ALA A 249 -2.48 12.29 3.96
N MET A 250 -3.35 12.05 4.95
CA MET A 250 -2.97 11.36 6.19
C MET A 250 -2.48 9.94 5.91
N ALA A 251 -3.18 9.18 5.08
CA ALA A 251 -2.78 7.84 4.68
C ALA A 251 -1.38 7.83 4.04
N SER A 252 -1.09 8.82 3.18
CA SER A 252 0.22 8.99 2.55
C SER A 252 1.31 9.35 3.58
N VAL A 253 1.03 10.27 4.51
CA VAL A 253 1.98 10.67 5.58
C VAL A 253 2.29 9.51 6.51
N GLN A 254 1.29 8.66 6.80
CA GLN A 254 1.46 7.44 7.56
C GLN A 254 2.18 6.35 6.77
N GLY A 255 2.48 6.53 5.48
CA GLY A 255 3.13 5.51 4.65
C GLY A 255 2.20 4.36 4.24
N PHE A 256 0.88 4.58 4.26
CA PHE A 256 -0.14 3.65 3.81
C PHE A 256 -1.05 4.26 2.73
N PRO A 257 -0.52 4.73 1.59
CA PRO A 257 -1.29 5.48 0.58
C PRO A 257 -2.44 4.68 -0.07
N GLY A 258 -2.44 3.35 0.06
CA GLY A 258 -3.52 2.48 -0.41
C GLY A 258 -4.61 2.19 0.61
N PHE A 259 -4.56 2.80 1.81
CA PHE A 259 -5.58 2.62 2.84
C PHE A 259 -6.96 3.08 2.32
N GLN A 260 -7.91 2.15 2.31
CA GLN A 260 -9.28 2.42 1.88
C GLN A 260 -10.13 2.83 3.07
N PHE A 261 -11.00 3.82 2.88
CA PHE A 261 -11.95 4.29 3.87
C PHE A 261 -13.25 4.68 3.18
N VAL A 262 -14.36 4.57 3.92
CA VAL A 262 -15.70 4.87 3.41
C VAL A 262 -15.86 6.37 3.23
N MET A 263 -16.46 6.76 2.11
CA MET A 263 -16.85 8.14 1.84
C MET A 263 -18.37 8.24 1.74
N VAL A 264 -18.99 8.89 2.73
CA VAL A 264 -20.41 9.24 2.69
C VAL A 264 -20.58 10.68 2.21
N GLN A 265 -21.76 11.04 1.74
CA GLN A 265 -22.01 12.41 1.29
C GLN A 265 -21.95 13.42 2.47
N HIS A 266 -21.25 14.53 2.28
CA HIS A 266 -21.20 15.64 3.23
C HIS A 266 -22.51 16.45 3.24
N PRO A 267 -22.93 17.05 4.37
CA PRO A 267 -22.39 16.89 5.73
C PRO A 267 -22.94 15.65 6.44
N VAL A 268 -22.35 15.31 7.57
CA VAL A 268 -22.85 14.27 8.50
C VAL A 268 -23.14 14.87 9.87
N ALA A 269 -22.23 15.69 10.41
CA ALA A 269 -22.34 16.24 11.75
C ALA A 269 -23.46 17.27 11.91
N SER A 270 -23.97 17.85 10.83
CA SER A 270 -25.05 18.86 10.88
C SER A 270 -26.39 18.33 10.39
N LEU A 271 -26.52 17.02 10.15
CA LEU A 271 -27.78 16.42 9.70
C LEU A 271 -28.74 16.19 10.87
N ASP A 272 -30.04 16.20 10.57
CA ASP A 272 -31.06 15.71 11.48
C ASP A 272 -31.01 14.17 11.57
N ALA A 273 -31.44 13.62 12.71
CA ALA A 273 -31.38 12.19 13.01
C ALA A 273 -32.04 11.32 11.92
N GLU A 274 -33.14 11.79 11.33
CA GLU A 274 -33.88 11.10 10.26
C GLU A 274 -33.02 10.87 9.00
N HIS A 275 -32.07 11.77 8.73
CA HIS A 275 -31.21 11.71 7.55
C HIS A 275 -29.92 10.92 7.77
N ILE A 276 -29.58 10.58 9.02
CA ILE A 276 -28.39 9.77 9.34
C ILE A 276 -28.54 8.34 8.87
N ARG A 277 -29.75 7.79 8.90
CA ARG A 277 -30.06 6.48 8.35
C ARG A 277 -29.63 6.36 6.87
N GLY A 278 -29.93 7.38 6.07
CA GLY A 278 -29.50 7.42 4.66
C GLY A 278 -27.97 7.52 4.47
N ARG A 279 -27.21 7.95 5.49
CA ARG A 279 -25.73 7.88 5.48
C ARG A 279 -25.22 6.49 5.85
N ALA A 280 -25.89 5.80 6.79
CA ALA A 280 -25.60 4.41 7.10
C ALA A 280 -25.83 3.52 5.86
N ASP A 281 -26.95 3.70 5.15
CA ASP A 281 -27.27 2.94 3.93
C ASP A 281 -26.21 3.15 2.82
N GLN A 282 -25.55 4.31 2.76
CA GLN A 282 -24.41 4.56 1.87
C GLN A 282 -23.12 3.91 2.37
N ALA A 283 -22.92 3.87 3.68
CA ALA A 283 -21.68 3.40 4.29
C ALA A 283 -21.55 1.87 4.29
N VAL A 284 -22.63 1.15 4.58
CA VAL A 284 -22.61 -0.31 4.78
C VAL A 284 -22.04 -1.08 3.56
N PRO A 285 -22.49 -0.83 2.31
CA PRO A 285 -21.95 -1.58 1.16
C PRO A 285 -20.45 -1.36 0.95
N GLU A 286 -19.97 -0.13 1.17
CA GLU A 286 -18.56 0.20 1.02
C GLU A 286 -17.73 -0.34 2.18
N ALA A 287 -18.27 -0.32 3.40
CA ALA A 287 -17.65 -0.94 4.57
C ALA A 287 -17.44 -2.45 4.35
N LEU A 288 -18.45 -3.16 3.83
CA LEU A 288 -18.36 -4.58 3.49
C LEU A 288 -17.34 -4.84 2.37
N ARG A 289 -17.32 -3.99 1.34
CA ARG A 289 -16.31 -4.06 0.27
C ARG A 289 -14.88 -3.92 0.81
N ILE A 290 -14.66 -3.02 1.77
CA ILE A 290 -13.36 -2.81 2.44
C ILE A 290 -13.02 -3.99 3.36
N LEU A 291 -14.01 -4.57 4.03
CA LEU A 291 -13.85 -5.76 4.86
C LEU A 291 -13.73 -7.05 4.04
N GLY A 292 -13.98 -7.02 2.73
CA GLY A 292 -13.90 -8.19 1.85
C GLY A 292 -15.04 -9.19 2.03
N VAL A 293 -16.15 -8.79 2.67
CA VAL A 293 -17.30 -9.65 2.96
C VAL A 293 -18.26 -9.62 1.79
N THR A 294 -18.62 -10.80 1.26
CA THR A 294 -19.48 -10.94 0.07
C THR A 294 -20.75 -11.74 0.31
N GLU A 295 -20.90 -12.38 1.47
CA GLU A 295 -22.07 -13.18 1.82
C GLU A 295 -22.99 -12.41 2.78
N THR A 296 -24.27 -12.32 2.41
CA THR A 296 -25.38 -11.98 3.32
C THR A 296 -25.87 -13.26 3.98
N VAL A 297 -26.31 -13.19 5.25
CA VAL A 297 -26.89 -14.34 5.97
C VAL A 297 -28.20 -14.81 5.32
#